data_AF-A0A2N2SDA3-F1
#
_entry.id   AF-A0A2N2SDA3-F1
#
_cell.length_a   1.000
_cell.length_b   1.000
_cell.length_c   1.000
_cell.angle_alpha   90.00
_cell.angle_beta   90.00
_cell.angle_gamma   90.00
#
_symmetry.space_group_name_H-M   'P 1'
#
loop_
_entity.id
_entity.type
_entity.pdbx_description
1 polymer ?
#
loop_
_entity_poly.entity_id
_entity_poly.type
_entity_poly.pdbx_seq_one_letter_code
_entity_poly.pdbx_strand_id
1 'polypeptide(L)' 'MTSTSTIQFARKPAPAAPSDARWSVADVQALFDMPFMDLMFRAQQVHRE' A
#
# COMPACT_ATOMS: atom_id res chain seq x y z
N MET A 1 -39.34 -22.23 -2.97
CA MET A 1 -38.77 -21.46 -4.10
C MET A 1 -37.75 -20.51 -3.50
N THR A 2 -36.45 -20.83 -3.55
CA THR A 2 -35.38 -19.98 -3.01
C THR A 2 -34.74 -19.21 -4.16
N SER A 3 -34.95 -17.90 -4.21
CA SER A 3 -34.36 -17.03 -5.25
C SER A 3 -33.01 -16.52 -4.78
N THR A 4 -31.95 -16.88 -5.51
CA THR A 4 -30.61 -16.34 -5.32
C THR A 4 -30.50 -15.00 -6.05
N SER A 5 -30.40 -13.89 -5.29
CA SER A 5 -30.11 -12.56 -5.84
C SER A 5 -28.62 -12.25 -5.73
N THR A 6 -27.98 -11.96 -6.87
CA THR A 6 -26.60 -11.48 -6.94
C THR A 6 -26.53 -9.99 -6.61
N ILE A 7 -25.70 -9.62 -5.63
CA ILE A 7 -25.45 -8.23 -5.27
C ILE A 7 -24.31 -7.69 -6.15
N GLN A 8 -24.56 -6.61 -6.90
CA GLN A 8 -23.53 -5.88 -7.64
C GLN A 8 -22.90 -4.79 -6.77
N PHE A 9 -21.58 -4.82 -6.65
CA PHE A 9 -20.80 -3.73 -6.04
C PHE A 9 -20.42 -2.71 -7.12
N ALA A 10 -21.08 -1.56 -7.13
CA ALA A 10 -20.67 -0.44 -7.95
C ALA A 10 -19.36 0.16 -7.40
N ARG A 11 -18.28 0.08 -8.18
CA ARG A 11 -17.01 0.75 -7.83
C ARG A 11 -17.22 2.25 -7.98
N LYS A 12 -17.24 2.96 -6.84
CA LYS A 12 -17.19 4.43 -6.82
C LYS A 12 -15.86 4.85 -7.50
N PRO A 13 -15.88 5.73 -8.51
CA PRO A 13 -14.63 6.24 -9.09
C PRO A 13 -13.85 6.91 -7.97
N ALA A 14 -12.61 6.46 -7.77
CA ALA A 14 -11.75 7.02 -6.75
C ALA A 14 -11.49 8.49 -7.09
N PRO A 15 -11.66 9.43 -6.13
CA PRO A 15 -11.12 10.77 -6.28
C PRO A 15 -9.64 10.65 -6.63
N ALA A 16 -9.13 11.51 -7.52
CA ALA A 16 -7.70 11.65 -7.74
C ALA A 16 -7.06 12.11 -6.42
N ALA A 17 -6.67 11.15 -5.58
CA ALA A 17 -5.92 11.42 -4.37
C ALA A 17 -4.61 12.09 -4.79
N PRO A 18 -4.12 13.10 -4.04
CA PRO A 18 -2.79 13.65 -4.29
C PRO A 18 -1.79 12.48 -4.32
N SER A 19 -0.93 12.49 -5.33
CA SER A 19 0.06 11.44 -5.60
C SER A 19 0.97 11.15 -4.40
N ASP A 20 1.07 12.09 -3.45
CA ASP A 20 1.90 11.99 -2.26
C ASP A 20 1.32 11.10 -1.15
N ALA A 21 0.06 10.67 -1.23
CA ALA A 21 -0.59 9.96 -0.12
C ALA A 21 -0.39 8.44 -0.12
N ARG A 22 0.20 7.86 -1.18
CA ARG A 22 0.32 6.40 -1.31
C ARG A 22 1.70 6.00 -1.78
N TRP A 23 2.32 5.09 -1.04
CA TRP A 23 3.55 4.43 -1.49
C TRP A 23 3.28 3.66 -2.78
N SER A 24 4.17 3.85 -3.75
CA SER A 24 4.16 3.01 -4.93
C SER A 24 4.70 1.61 -4.58
N VAL A 25 4.30 0.60 -5.35
CA VAL A 25 4.86 -0.74 -5.19
C VAL A 25 6.37 -0.74 -5.44
N ALA A 26 6.86 0.12 -6.34
CA ALA A 26 8.29 0.26 -6.61
C ALA A 26 9.05 0.79 -5.40
N ASP A 27 8.49 1.77 -4.67
CA ASP A 27 9.11 2.30 -3.45
C ASP A 27 9.20 1.24 -2.35
N VAL A 28 8.13 0.43 -2.20
CA VAL A 28 8.12 -0.70 -1.27
C VAL A 28 9.18 -1.73 -1.67
N GLN A 29 9.23 -2.12 -2.95
CA GLN A 29 10.17 -3.12 -3.45
C GLN A 29 11.62 -2.69 -3.24
N ALA A 30 11.94 -1.40 -3.46
CA ALA A 30 13.27 -0.86 -3.20
C ALA A 30 13.72 -1.03 -1.74
N LEU A 31 12.78 -1.07 -0.78
CA LEU A 31 13.09 -1.39 0.62
C LEU A 31 13.44 -2.86 0.82
N PHE A 32 12.75 -3.76 0.13
CA PHE A 32 12.99 -5.20 0.19
C PHE A 32 14.28 -5.62 -0.54
N ASP A 33 14.69 -4.84 -1.53
CA ASP A 33 15.93 -5.09 -2.29
C ASP A 33 17.19 -4.66 -1.51
N MET A 34 17.05 -3.90 -0.42
CA MET A 34 18.19 -3.54 0.44
C MET A 34 18.73 -4.74 1.22
N PRO A 35 20.05 -4.78 1.52
CA PRO A 35 20.57 -5.71 2.50
C PRO A 35 19.85 -5.54 3.83
N PHE A 36 19.51 -6.66 4.48
CA PHE A 36 18.67 -6.65 5.69
C PHE A 36 19.19 -5.72 6.79
N MET A 37 20.51 -5.67 7.00
CA MET A 37 21.10 -4.82 8.04
C MET A 37 20.96 -3.32 7.73
N ASP A 38 21.02 -2.93 6.45
CA ASP A 38 20.84 -1.54 6.03
C ASP A 38 19.38 -1.09 6.20
N LEU A 39 18.43 -1.97 5.85
CA LEU A 39 17.01 -1.73 6.09
C LEU A 39 16.72 -1.54 7.59
N MET A 40 17.29 -2.39 8.46
CA MET A 40 17.13 -2.26 9.92
C MET A 40 17.73 -0.97 10.46
N PHE A 41 18.93 -0.60 10.02
CA PHE A 41 19.56 0.66 10.41
C PHE A 41 18.68 1.85 10.04
N ARG A 42 18.19 1.90 8.78
CA ARG A 42 17.30 2.96 8.30
C ARG A 42 15.99 3.02 9.09
N ALA A 43 15.37 1.87 9.38
CA ALA A 43 14.14 1.79 10.14
C ALA A 43 14.32 2.31 11.58
N GLN A 44 15.43 1.98 12.22
CA GLN A 44 15.74 2.45 13.56
C GLN A 44 15.96 3.97 13.60
N GLN A 45 16.62 4.56 12.60
CA GLN A 45 16.79 6.01 12.53
C GLN A 45 15.44 6.72 12.46
N VAL A 46 14.57 6.33 11.51
CA VAL A 46 13.24 6.93 11.33
C VAL A 46 12.36 6.76 12.56
N HIS A 47 12.48 5.66 13.30
CA HIS A 47 11.71 5.46 14.53
C HIS A 47 12.17 6.36 15.69
N ARG A 48 13.42 6.82 15.66
CA ARG A 48 14.01 7.67 16.69
C ARG A 48 13.83 9.17 16.40
N GLU A 49 13.55 9.52 15.15
CA GLU A 49 13.15 10.85 14.69
C GLU A 49 11.68 11.12 15.00
#